data_AF-A0A380HIH4-F1
#
_entry.id   AF-A0A380HIH4-F1
#
_cell.length_a   1.000
_cell.length_b   1.000
_cell.length_c   1.000
_cell.angle_alpha   90.00
_cell.angle_beta   90.00
_cell.angle_gamma   90.00
#
_symmetry.space_group_name_H-M   'P 1'
#
loop_
_entity.id
_entity.type
_entity.pdbx_description
1 polymer ?
#
loop_
_entity_poly.entity_id
_entity_poly.type
_entity_poly.pdbx_seq_one_letter_code
_entity_poly.pdbx_strand_id
1 'polypeptide(L)'
;MVIFLPGSFSELQTANMTSILSVIYLGAFPTVIPYIALAYTIQKIGVSDATISLYLTPVVSLIIAYFMLGKIPTLYAIFGGIITLIGVTITSANAEESVDLK
;
A
#
# COMPACT_ATOMS: atom_id res chain seq x y z
N MET A 1 -16.10 -11.99 -4.36
CA MET A 1 -16.54 -10.76 -5.03
C MET A 1 -17.70 -10.95 -5.99
N VAL A 2 -17.87 -12.13 -6.62
CA VAL A 2 -18.98 -12.39 -7.57
C VAL A 2 -20.38 -12.31 -6.93
N ILE A 3 -20.48 -12.51 -5.61
CA ILE A 3 -21.74 -12.42 -4.85
C ILE A 3 -22.28 -10.97 -4.77
N PHE A 4 -21.40 -9.95 -4.91
CA PHE A 4 -21.77 -8.53 -4.92
C PHE A 4 -21.98 -7.97 -6.33
N LEU A 5 -21.83 -8.81 -7.35
CA LEU A 5 -22.04 -8.44 -8.75
C LEU A 5 -23.51 -8.17 -9.12
N PRO A 6 -24.52 -8.91 -8.58
CA PRO A 6 -25.91 -8.65 -8.90
C PRO A 6 -26.31 -7.23 -8.46
N GLY A 7 -26.78 -6.41 -9.40
CA GLY A 7 -27.24 -5.05 -9.14
C GLY A 7 -26.19 -3.94 -9.34
N SER A 8 -24.90 -4.28 -9.42
CA SER A 8 -23.82 -3.28 -9.59
C SER A 8 -23.92 -2.46 -10.89
N PHE A 9 -24.42 -3.07 -11.97
CA PHE A 9 -24.72 -2.35 -13.22
C PHE A 9 -25.85 -1.31 -13.07
N SER A 10 -26.85 -1.59 -12.22
CA SER A 10 -27.93 -0.64 -11.93
C SER A 10 -27.45 0.48 -11.00
N GLU A 11 -26.58 0.16 -10.04
CA GLU A 11 -25.93 1.16 -9.19
C GLU A 11 -25.00 2.08 -10.00
N LEU A 12 -24.26 1.56 -10.99
CA LEU A 12 -23.45 2.37 -11.89
C LEU A 12 -24.26 3.38 -12.70
N GLN A 13 -25.46 3.00 -13.13
CA GLN A 13 -26.35 3.90 -13.89
C GLN A 13 -26.96 5.01 -13.04
N THR A 14 -27.11 4.77 -11.73
CA THR A 14 -27.70 5.72 -10.78
C THR A 14 -26.65 6.47 -9.95
N ALA A 15 -25.37 6.07 -10.06
CA ALA A 15 -24.26 6.66 -9.32
C ALA A 15 -23.99 8.10 -9.76
N ASN A 16 -23.65 8.93 -8.78
CA ASN A 16 -23.20 10.28 -9.04
C ASN A 16 -21.79 10.28 -9.68
N MET A 17 -21.44 11.35 -10.39
CA MET A 17 -20.15 11.48 -11.07
C MET A 17 -18.97 11.40 -10.10
N THR A 18 -19.12 11.94 -8.88
CA THR A 18 -18.08 11.93 -7.85
C THR A 18 -17.72 10.51 -7.43
N SER A 19 -18.69 9.62 -7.29
CA SER A 19 -18.51 8.21 -6.93
C SER A 19 -17.80 7.46 -8.04
N ILE A 20 -18.20 7.67 -9.30
CA ILE A 20 -17.54 7.07 -10.47
C ILE A 20 -16.08 7.50 -10.52
N LEU A 21 -15.80 8.80 -10.39
CA LEU A 21 -14.44 9.33 -10.37
C LEU A 21 -13.63 8.82 -9.18
N SER A 22 -14.25 8.65 -8.00
CA SER A 22 -13.59 8.09 -6.82
C SER A 22 -13.16 6.64 -7.04
N VAL A 23 -14.01 5.83 -7.65
CA VAL A 23 -13.69 4.42 -7.99
C VAL A 23 -12.57 4.36 -9.02
N ILE A 24 -12.62 5.19 -10.07
CA ILE A 24 -11.56 5.28 -11.07
C ILE A 24 -10.23 5.70 -10.42
N TYR A 25 -10.26 6.72 -9.55
CA TYR A 25 -9.09 7.17 -8.82
C TYR A 25 -8.50 6.06 -7.95
N LEU A 26 -9.33 5.34 -7.18
CA LEU A 26 -8.90 4.24 -6.32
C LEU A 26 -8.35 3.03 -7.11
N GLY A 27 -8.91 2.76 -8.28
CA GLY A 27 -8.43 1.69 -9.16
C GLY A 27 -7.10 2.06 -9.83
N ALA A 28 -7.00 3.26 -10.40
CA ALA A 28 -5.82 3.64 -11.16
C ALA A 28 -4.63 4.00 -10.26
N PHE A 29 -4.84 4.91 -9.31
CA PHE A 29 -3.74 5.60 -8.63
C PHE A 29 -3.08 4.76 -7.53
N PRO A 30 -3.78 4.30 -6.46
CA PRO A 30 -3.15 3.52 -5.41
C PRO A 30 -3.01 2.03 -5.75
N THR A 31 -3.59 1.56 -6.87
CA THR A 31 -3.56 0.14 -7.25
C THR A 31 -2.73 -0.10 -8.51
N VAL A 32 -3.24 0.26 -9.70
CA VAL A 32 -2.57 -0.10 -10.97
C VAL A 32 -1.13 0.43 -11.04
N ILE A 33 -0.91 1.71 -10.70
CA ILE A 33 0.43 2.32 -10.79
C ILE A 33 1.46 1.62 -9.87
N PRO A 34 1.22 1.44 -8.56
CA PRO A 34 2.15 0.71 -7.68
C PRO A 34 2.40 -0.73 -8.12
N TYR A 35 1.38 -1.46 -8.57
CA TYR A 35 1.55 -2.85 -9.01
C TYR A 35 2.41 -2.96 -10.27
N ILE A 36 2.28 -2.03 -11.23
CA ILE A 36 3.16 -1.96 -12.40
C ILE A 36 4.60 -1.65 -11.95
N ALA A 37 4.79 -0.70 -11.03
CA ALA A 37 6.11 -0.37 -10.51
C ALA A 37 6.76 -1.55 -9.78
N LEU A 38 5.98 -2.30 -8.99
CA LEU A 38 6.43 -3.51 -8.32
C LEU A 38 6.81 -4.59 -9.35
N ALA A 39 5.97 -4.84 -10.35
CA ALA A 39 6.26 -5.80 -11.42
C ALA A 39 7.52 -5.44 -12.22
N TYR A 40 7.75 -4.15 -12.48
CA TYR A 40 8.99 -3.67 -13.08
C TYR A 40 10.21 -3.92 -12.19
N THR A 41 10.08 -3.67 -10.88
CA THR A 41 11.16 -3.88 -9.90
C THR A 41 11.49 -5.37 -9.74
N ILE A 42 10.46 -6.23 -9.67
CA ILE A 42 10.61 -7.70 -9.62
C ILE A 42 11.44 -8.21 -10.80
N GLN A 43 11.19 -7.70 -12.01
CA GLN A 43 11.95 -8.10 -13.20
C GLN A 43 13.44 -7.72 -13.13
N LYS A 44 13.81 -6.71 -12.33
CA LYS A 44 15.16 -6.16 -12.27
C LYS A 44 16.01 -6.75 -11.15
N ILE A 45 15.42 -6.97 -9.97
CA ILE A 45 16.14 -7.41 -8.76
C ILE A 45 15.58 -8.70 -8.14
N GLY A 46 14.54 -9.30 -8.72
CA GLY A 46 13.91 -10.50 -8.20
C GLY A 46 12.79 -10.22 -7.20
N VAL A 47 11.98 -11.25 -6.91
CA VAL A 47 10.75 -11.13 -6.11
C VAL A 47 11.03 -10.78 -4.66
N SER A 48 12.01 -11.46 -4.05
CA SER A 48 12.36 -11.26 -2.64
C SER A 48 12.76 -9.81 -2.39
N ASP A 49 13.66 -9.29 -3.22
CA ASP A 49 14.22 -7.96 -2.99
C ASP A 49 13.22 -6.83 -3.34
N ALA A 50 12.44 -7.01 -4.40
CA ALA A 50 11.43 -6.03 -4.79
C ALA A 50 10.30 -5.88 -3.75
N THR A 51 9.89 -6.98 -3.12
CA THR A 51 8.78 -6.97 -2.15
C THR A 51 9.15 -6.34 -0.82
N ILE A 52 10.44 -6.15 -0.52
CA ILE A 52 10.87 -5.42 0.68
C ILE A 52 10.34 -3.98 0.70
N SER A 53 10.19 -3.37 -0.48
CA SER A 53 9.60 -2.03 -0.61
C SER A 53 8.19 -1.93 0.01
N LEU A 54 7.43 -3.04 0.07
CA LEU A 54 6.12 -3.08 0.70
C LEU A 54 6.18 -2.89 2.21
N TYR A 55 7.31 -3.20 2.85
CA TYR A 55 7.52 -2.93 4.28
C TYR A 55 7.58 -1.44 4.60
N LEU A 56 7.89 -0.56 3.63
CA LEU A 56 7.77 0.89 3.83
C LEU A 56 6.31 1.38 3.86
N THR A 57 5.37 0.63 3.28
CA THR A 57 3.95 0.99 3.19
C THR A 57 3.36 1.46 4.53
N PRO A 58 3.46 0.70 5.64
CA PRO A 58 2.91 1.15 6.92
C PRO A 58 3.58 2.42 7.47
N VAL A 59 4.88 2.62 7.24
CA VAL A 59 5.60 3.84 7.67
C VAL A 59 5.11 5.06 6.92
N VAL A 60 5.05 4.96 5.58
CA VAL A 60 4.54 6.02 4.72
C VAL A 60 3.06 6.28 5.00
N SER A 61 2.27 5.24 5.22
CA SER A 61 0.86 5.35 5.59
C SER A 61 0.67 6.14 6.88
N LEU A 62 1.48 5.88 7.92
CA LEU A 62 1.43 6.63 9.19
C LEU A 62 1.73 8.11 8.97
N ILE A 63 2.76 8.43 8.18
CA ILE A 63 3.14 9.82 7.85
C ILE A 63 1.99 10.50 7.10
N ILE A 64 1.48 9.89 6.03
CA ILE A 64 0.38 10.45 5.23
C ILE A 64 -0.86 10.63 6.09
N ALA A 65 -1.20 9.65 6.94
CA ALA A 65 -2.37 9.73 7.83
C ALA A 65 -2.25 10.90 8.81
N TYR A 66 -1.07 11.12 9.40
CA TYR A 66 -0.82 12.28 10.27
C TYR A 66 -1.06 13.61 9.54
N PHE A 67 -0.50 13.76 8.34
CA PHE A 67 -0.64 14.99 7.55
C PHE A 67 -2.04 15.20 7.00
N MET A 68 -2.72 14.17 6.49
CA MET A 68 -4.06 14.29 5.89
C MET A 68 -5.15 14.43 6.93
N LEU A 69 -5.10 13.70 8.05
CA LEU A 69 -6.16 13.74 9.06
C LEU A 69 -5.96 14.87 10.08
N GLY A 70 -4.74 15.43 10.19
CA GLY A 70 -4.42 16.51 11.13
C GLY A 70 -4.60 16.15 12.60
N LYS A 71 -4.78 14.86 12.92
CA LYS A 71 -4.97 14.35 14.28
C LYS A 71 -3.65 13.82 14.80
N ILE A 72 -3.31 14.23 16.03
CA ILE A 72 -2.16 13.66 16.75
C ILE A 72 -2.41 12.15 16.90
N PRO A 73 -1.45 11.29 16.52
CA PRO A 73 -1.61 9.86 16.63
C PRO A 73 -1.86 9.49 18.10
N THR A 74 -2.84 8.63 18.34
CA THR A 74 -3.10 8.11 19.69
C THR A 74 -1.89 7.33 20.19
N LEU A 75 -1.75 7.16 21.51
CA LEU A 75 -0.68 6.32 22.09
C LEU A 75 -0.65 4.92 21.44
N TYR A 76 -1.81 4.34 21.15
CA TYR A 76 -1.92 3.05 20.46
C TYR A 76 -1.36 3.09 19.02
N ALA A 77 -1.62 4.17 18.28
CA ALA A 77 -1.05 4.35 16.94
C ALA A 77 0.47 4.52 16.99
N ILE A 78 1.00 5.19 18.01
CA ILE A 78 2.45 5.31 18.24
C ILE A 78 3.06 3.94 18.52
N PHE A 79 2.47 3.15 19.43
CA PHE A 79 2.95 1.79 19.72
C PHE A 79 2.89 0.88 18.49
N GLY A 80 1.81 0.92 17.71
CA GLY A 80 1.70 0.18 16.45
C GLY A 80 2.74 0.62 15.42
N GLY A 81 3.01 1.93 15.34
CA GLY A 81 4.06 2.50 14.50
C GLY A 81 5.45 2.00 14.89
N ILE A 82 5.79 2.00 16.19
CA ILE A 82 7.07 1.49 16.70
C ILE A 82 7.23 0.01 16.37
N ILE A 83 6.22 -0.82 16.66
CA ILE A 83 6.26 -2.27 16.35
C ILE A 83 6.47 -2.49 14.85
N THR A 84 5.78 -1.72 14.01
CA THR A 84 5.92 -1.81 12.57
C THR A 84 7.34 -1.43 12.14
N LEU A 85 7.87 -0.29 12.61
CA LEU A 85 9.23 0.14 12.31
C LEU A 85 10.27 -0.92 12.69
N ILE A 86 10.13 -1.54 13.86
CA ILE A 86 11.01 -2.65 14.28
C ILE A 86 10.94 -3.82 13.29
N GLY A 87 9.74 -4.25 12.91
CA GLY A 87 9.55 -5.34 11.94
C GLY A 87 10.14 -5.01 10.56
N VAL A 88 9.95 -3.78 10.08
CA VAL A 88 10.55 -3.30 8.82
C VAL A 88 12.06 -3.33 8.88
N THR A 89 12.67 -2.79 9.95
CA THR A 89 14.13 -2.75 10.11
C THR A 89 14.73 -4.15 10.19
N ILE A 90 14.11 -5.08 10.92
CA ILE A 90 14.57 -6.48 10.98
C ILE A 90 14.50 -7.11 9.59
N THR A 91 13.41 -6.88 8.86
CA THR A 91 13.22 -7.52 7.55
C THR A 91 14.12 -6.91 6.47
N SER A 92 14.39 -5.60 6.53
CA SER A 92 15.34 -4.94 5.62
C SER A 92 16.79 -5.34 5.89
N ALA A 93 17.18 -5.52 7.15
CA ALA A 93 18.55 -5.94 7.51
C ALA A 93 18.88 -7.34 6.97
N ASN A 94 17.93 -8.28 6.96
CA ASN A 94 18.12 -9.61 6.38
C ASN A 94 18.25 -9.59 4.85
N ALA A 95 17.80 -8.52 4.20
CA ALA A 95 17.91 -8.38 2.76
C ALA A 95 19.28 -7.88 2.32
N GLU A 96 19.87 -6.93 3.05
CA GLU A 96 21.23 -6.44 2.80
C GLU A 96 22.27 -7.57 2.89
N GLU A 97 22.12 -8.48 3.85
CA GLU A 97 23.03 -9.63 4.01
C GLU A 97 23.00 -10.59 2.82
N SER A 98 21.89 -10.67 2.08
CA SER A 98 21.76 -11.51 0.89
C SER A 98 22.32 -10.89 -0.40
N VAL A 99 22.52 -9.56 -0.42
CA VAL A 99 23.09 -8.81 -1.55
C VAL A 99 24.61 -8.80 -1.48
N ASP A 100 25.20 -8.79 -0.29
CA ASP A 100 26.66 -8.74 -0.09
C ASP A 100 27.36 -10.12 -0.17
N LEU A 101 26.58 -11.21 -0.18
CA LEU A 101 27.07 -12.60 -0.31
C LEU A 101 27.06 -13.14 -1.76
N LYS A 102 26.74 -12.33 -2.77
CA LYS A 102 26.70 -12.72 -4.19
C LYS A 102 27.76 -12.02 -5.04
#